data_AF-A0A2E5YS22-F1
#
_entry.id   AF-A0A2E5YS22-F1
#
_cell.length_a   1.000
_cell.length_b   1.000
_cell.length_c   1.000
_cell.angle_alpha   90.00
_cell.angle_beta   90.00
_cell.angle_gamma   90.00
#
_symmetry.space_group_name_H-M   'P 1'
#
loop_
_entity.id
_entity.type
_entity.pdbx_description
1 polymer ?
#
loop_
_entity_poly.entity_id
_entity_poly.type
_entity_poly.pdbx_seq_one_letter_code
_entity_poly.pdbx_strand_id
1 'polypeptide(L)'
;MPSSDDSDHDSTLGESALPRFFEGLEWPVPTAFAAALAAFRFEQGDVLFRDPKAYDVIEGEVRSATTAIQVLHPPRSARVAPADFDGDRRRTSWQSEVRVELVDLEAGTSVVRSISQGKLLMAIWRGDESWLEAGREEPAIPRGARELGRRLERARGAFDAMQKTKKGSRFLFVVDLASDASRVKAQAVEEALTPLGALEGIDLYPNAAGIEQAEDFHPLLLLRGLVVGGASAERVGQALRGALYSASEQSDRAPGEQPAADRFSVARHGLLDEIGG
;
A
#
# COMPACT_ATOMS: atom_id res chain seq x y z
N MET A 1 -9.29 -12.13 -61.50
CA MET A 1 -9.27 -12.89 -60.24
C MET A 1 -8.90 -11.93 -59.12
N PRO A 2 -9.82 -11.59 -58.21
CA PRO A 2 -9.50 -11.10 -56.89
C PRO A 2 -9.54 -12.27 -55.89
N SER A 3 -8.52 -12.43 -55.06
CA SER A 3 -8.54 -13.34 -53.92
C SER A 3 -9.06 -12.61 -52.69
N SER A 4 -10.13 -13.13 -52.10
CA SER A 4 -10.63 -12.73 -50.78
C SER A 4 -9.85 -13.47 -49.70
N ASP A 5 -8.88 -12.79 -49.09
CA ASP A 5 -8.34 -13.21 -47.78
C ASP A 5 -9.18 -12.54 -46.69
N ASP A 6 -10.19 -13.26 -46.21
CA ASP A 6 -10.82 -12.97 -44.92
C ASP A 6 -9.86 -13.44 -43.82
N SER A 7 -9.08 -12.51 -43.28
CA SER A 7 -8.24 -12.78 -42.11
C SER A 7 -9.09 -12.72 -40.84
N ASP A 8 -9.52 -13.88 -40.36
CA ASP A 8 -10.14 -14.05 -39.05
C ASP A 8 -9.25 -13.44 -37.94
N HIS A 9 -9.64 -12.29 -37.43
CA HIS A 9 -9.07 -11.74 -36.21
C HIS A 9 -9.64 -12.48 -35.01
N ASP A 10 -8.98 -13.58 -34.66
CA ASP A 10 -9.18 -14.33 -33.42
C ASP A 10 -9.03 -13.36 -32.23
N SER A 11 -10.18 -12.89 -31.78
CA SER A 11 -10.31 -11.91 -30.71
C SER A 11 -10.59 -12.68 -29.43
N THR A 12 -9.55 -13.39 -28.97
CA THR A 12 -9.45 -13.86 -27.59
C THR A 12 -9.41 -12.63 -26.67
N LEU A 13 -10.59 -12.06 -26.40
CA LEU A 13 -10.83 -11.15 -25.30
C LEU A 13 -10.45 -11.92 -24.04
N GLY A 14 -9.21 -11.68 -23.59
CA GLY A 14 -8.62 -12.43 -22.48
C GLY A 14 -9.55 -12.37 -21.27
N GLU A 15 -9.71 -13.51 -20.59
CA GLU A 15 -10.53 -13.62 -19.40
C GLU A 15 -10.24 -12.43 -18.48
N SER A 16 -11.27 -11.61 -18.22
CA SER A 16 -11.15 -10.41 -17.40
C SER A 16 -10.75 -10.87 -16.00
N ALA A 17 -9.46 -10.76 -15.69
CA ALA A 17 -8.92 -11.19 -14.41
C ALA A 17 -9.58 -10.35 -13.32
N LEU A 18 -10.35 -11.01 -12.44
CA LEU A 18 -11.10 -10.36 -11.37
C LEU A 18 -10.21 -9.34 -10.62
N PRO A 19 -10.75 -8.15 -10.29
CA PRO A 19 -9.99 -7.13 -9.61
C PRO A 19 -9.41 -7.67 -8.30
N ARG A 20 -8.12 -7.42 -8.07
CA ARG A 20 -7.49 -7.69 -6.77
C ARG A 20 -7.87 -6.57 -5.81
N PHE A 21 -8.15 -6.92 -4.56
CA PHE A 21 -8.53 -5.99 -3.51
C PHE A 21 -7.42 -5.88 -2.46
N PHE A 22 -7.41 -4.76 -1.73
CA PHE A 22 -6.53 -4.62 -0.56
C PHE A 22 -7.11 -5.35 0.66
N GLU A 23 -6.27 -6.13 1.32
CA GLU A 23 -6.57 -6.70 2.64
C GLU A 23 -6.40 -5.63 3.75
N GLY A 24 -7.24 -5.69 4.79
CA GLY A 24 -7.20 -4.78 5.94
C GLY A 24 -8.12 -3.54 5.84
N LEU A 25 -8.95 -3.47 4.79
CA LEU A 25 -10.07 -2.52 4.68
C LEU A 25 -11.38 -3.30 4.79
N GLU A 26 -12.38 -2.75 5.49
CA GLU A 26 -13.73 -3.34 5.56
C GLU A 26 -14.48 -3.24 4.23
N TRP A 27 -14.26 -2.17 3.45
CA TRP A 27 -14.74 -2.07 2.08
C TRP A 27 -13.75 -2.73 1.10
N PRO A 28 -14.26 -3.46 0.09
CA PRO A 28 -13.42 -4.08 -0.94
C PRO A 28 -12.90 -3.02 -1.92
N VAL A 29 -11.73 -2.43 -1.60
CA VAL A 29 -11.09 -1.42 -2.47
C VAL A 29 -10.09 -2.09 -3.43
N PRO A 30 -10.27 -1.96 -4.76
CA PRO A 30 -9.34 -2.52 -5.73
C PRO A 30 -7.92 -1.98 -5.60
N THR A 31 -6.90 -2.79 -5.93
CA THR A 31 -5.49 -2.38 -5.90
C THR A 31 -5.17 -1.24 -6.87
N ALA A 32 -6.05 -0.98 -7.85
CA ALA A 32 -5.96 0.19 -8.73
C ALA A 32 -6.05 1.54 -7.97
N PHE A 33 -6.67 1.57 -6.78
CA PHE A 33 -6.75 2.76 -5.93
C PHE A 33 -5.51 3.00 -5.05
N ALA A 34 -4.41 2.25 -5.25
CA ALA A 34 -3.16 2.40 -4.49
C ALA A 34 -2.72 3.87 -4.33
N ALA A 35 -2.70 4.62 -5.44
CA ALA A 35 -2.30 6.03 -5.44
C ALA A 35 -3.25 6.94 -4.63
N ALA A 36 -4.57 6.71 -4.73
CA ALA A 36 -5.58 7.47 -3.98
C ALA A 36 -5.43 7.25 -2.47
N LEU A 37 -5.24 5.99 -2.06
CA LEU A 37 -5.03 5.60 -0.66
C LEU A 37 -3.71 6.19 -0.12
N ALA A 38 -2.60 6.03 -0.84
CA ALA A 38 -1.28 6.53 -0.43
C ALA A 38 -1.20 8.06 -0.28
N ALA A 39 -2.03 8.78 -1.06
CA ALA A 39 -2.13 10.23 -1.07
C ALA A 39 -3.25 10.78 -0.16
N PHE A 40 -4.07 9.92 0.45
CA PHE A 40 -5.32 10.28 1.15
C PHE A 40 -6.25 11.16 0.31
N ARG A 41 -6.45 10.77 -0.95
CA ARG A 41 -7.13 11.62 -1.93
C ARG A 41 -7.83 10.79 -3.00
N PHE A 42 -9.14 10.67 -2.90
CA PHE A 42 -10.02 10.24 -3.98
C PHE A 42 -10.43 11.45 -4.82
N GLU A 43 -10.65 11.24 -6.12
CA GLU A 43 -10.91 12.28 -7.12
C GLU A 43 -12.19 11.97 -7.93
N GLN A 44 -12.73 12.98 -8.61
CA GLN A 44 -14.00 12.89 -9.34
C GLN A 44 -14.01 11.71 -10.33
N GLY A 45 -15.05 10.89 -10.24
CA GLY A 45 -15.20 9.67 -11.05
C GLY A 45 -14.62 8.42 -10.40
N ASP A 46 -13.98 8.52 -9.23
CA ASP A 46 -13.75 7.35 -8.37
C ASP A 46 -15.09 6.79 -7.88
N VAL A 47 -15.28 5.48 -8.02
CA VAL A 47 -16.46 4.76 -7.53
C VAL A 47 -16.00 3.59 -6.67
N LEU A 48 -16.60 3.47 -5.49
CA LEU A 48 -16.30 2.43 -4.51
C LEU A 48 -17.59 1.68 -4.16
N PHE A 49 -17.57 0.37 -4.29
CA PHE A 49 -18.69 -0.50 -3.95
C PHE A 49 -18.44 -1.26 -2.65
N ARG A 50 -19.52 -1.64 -1.96
CA ARG A 50 -19.47 -2.42 -0.71
C ARG A 50 -19.38 -3.94 -0.92
N ASP A 51 -19.83 -4.46 -2.07
CA ASP A 51 -19.63 -5.87 -2.50
C ASP A 51 -18.52 -5.93 -3.56
N PRO A 52 -17.49 -6.80 -3.42
CA PRO A 52 -16.45 -6.97 -4.45
C PRO A 52 -17.01 -7.35 -5.83
N LYS A 53 -18.14 -8.07 -5.90
CA LYS A 53 -18.78 -8.50 -7.16
C LYS A 53 -19.37 -7.34 -7.96
N ALA A 54 -19.61 -6.19 -7.34
CA ALA A 54 -20.12 -5.01 -8.04
C ALA A 54 -19.07 -4.38 -8.97
N TYR A 55 -17.77 -4.69 -8.78
CA TYR A 55 -16.71 -4.29 -9.70
C TYR A 55 -16.62 -5.17 -10.95
N ASP A 56 -17.31 -6.31 -11.00
CA ASP A 56 -17.26 -7.26 -12.12
C ASP A 56 -18.24 -6.91 -13.25
N VAL A 57 -19.17 -5.96 -13.03
CA VAL A 57 -20.33 -5.73 -13.91
C VAL A 57 -20.24 -4.37 -14.61
N ILE A 58 -19.87 -4.39 -15.90
CA ILE A 58 -20.17 -3.31 -16.86
C ILE A 58 -21.31 -3.75 -17.80
N GLU A 59 -21.50 -5.06 -18.00
CA GLU A 59 -22.55 -5.63 -18.85
C GLU A 59 -23.43 -6.60 -18.03
N GLY A 60 -24.61 -6.15 -17.59
CA GLY A 60 -25.57 -6.99 -16.88
C GLY A 60 -26.50 -6.21 -15.94
N GLU A 61 -27.47 -6.92 -15.35
CA GLU A 61 -28.30 -6.37 -14.28
C GLU A 61 -27.46 -6.15 -13.01
N VAL A 62 -27.50 -4.93 -12.48
CA VAL A 62 -26.89 -4.59 -11.18
C VAL A 62 -27.57 -5.41 -10.09
N ARG A 63 -26.79 -6.22 -9.37
CA ARG A 63 -27.33 -7.09 -8.31
C ARG A 63 -27.83 -6.28 -7.12
N SER A 64 -29.00 -6.68 -6.61
CA SER A 64 -29.65 -6.13 -5.41
C SER A 64 -28.71 -6.13 -4.19
N ALA A 65 -28.97 -5.23 -3.23
CA ALA A 65 -28.21 -4.95 -2.01
C ALA A 65 -26.81 -4.31 -2.19
N THR A 66 -26.53 -3.70 -3.35
CA THR A 66 -25.26 -2.98 -3.57
C THR A 66 -25.39 -1.50 -3.18
N THR A 67 -24.61 -1.05 -2.18
CA THR A 67 -24.35 0.38 -1.95
C THR A 67 -23.04 0.81 -2.61
N ALA A 68 -23.00 2.05 -3.10
CA ALA A 68 -21.84 2.64 -3.74
C ALA A 68 -21.57 4.07 -3.23
N ILE A 69 -20.30 4.46 -3.25
CA ILE A 69 -19.85 5.84 -3.06
C ILE A 69 -19.22 6.31 -4.37
N GLN A 70 -19.82 7.31 -5.00
CA GLN A 70 -19.22 8.00 -6.15
C GLN A 70 -18.65 9.35 -5.73
N VAL A 71 -17.39 9.61 -6.07
CA VAL A 71 -16.75 10.90 -5.81
C VAL A 71 -17.11 11.88 -6.92
N LEU A 72 -17.67 13.03 -6.52
CA LEU A 72 -18.08 14.13 -7.41
C LEU A 72 -17.04 15.26 -7.46
N HIS A 73 -16.25 15.44 -6.42
CA HIS A 73 -15.23 16.50 -6.26
C HIS A 73 -14.17 16.03 -5.25
N PRO A 74 -12.86 16.33 -5.39
CA PRO A 74 -12.22 17.28 -6.32
C PRO A 74 -12.10 16.79 -7.78
N PRO A 75 -12.01 17.69 -8.79
CA PRO A 75 -12.01 17.30 -10.20
C PRO A 75 -10.68 16.70 -10.65
N ARG A 76 -10.76 15.69 -11.52
CA ARG A 76 -9.65 15.21 -12.36
C ARG A 76 -8.34 15.13 -11.56
N SER A 77 -7.16 15.53 -12.04
CA SER A 77 -6.69 16.74 -12.78
C SER A 77 -6.34 17.98 -11.94
N ALA A 78 -6.82 18.14 -10.70
CA ALA A 78 -6.37 19.19 -9.77
C ALA A 78 -4.95 18.91 -9.18
N ARG A 79 -3.99 18.57 -10.05
CA ARG A 79 -2.68 17.97 -9.71
C ARG A 79 -1.62 18.94 -9.19
N VAL A 80 -1.86 20.26 -9.24
CA VAL A 80 -0.90 21.25 -8.74
C VAL A 80 -1.22 21.58 -7.28
N ALA A 81 -0.74 20.73 -6.38
CA ALA A 81 -0.30 21.26 -5.09
C ALA A 81 0.80 22.30 -5.41
N PRO A 82 0.73 23.55 -4.89
CA PRO A 82 1.76 24.55 -5.16
C PRO A 82 3.15 23.98 -4.87
N ALA A 83 4.11 24.25 -5.77
CA ALA A 83 5.49 23.77 -5.60
C ALA A 83 6.09 24.26 -4.27
N ASP A 84 5.64 25.42 -3.80
CA ASP A 84 6.08 26.11 -2.59
C ASP A 84 5.38 25.64 -1.30
N PHE A 85 4.54 24.59 -1.34
CA PHE A 85 3.88 24.09 -0.14
C PHE A 85 4.82 23.18 0.67
N ASP A 86 5.63 23.79 1.54
CA ASP A 86 6.57 23.17 2.50
C ASP A 86 5.86 22.45 3.68
N GLY A 87 4.61 22.03 3.48
CA GLY A 87 3.75 21.42 4.48
C GLY A 87 3.57 19.91 4.28
N ASP A 88 3.06 19.26 5.33
CA ASP A 88 2.69 17.84 5.30
C ASP A 88 1.52 17.60 4.33
N ARG A 89 1.86 17.24 3.08
CA ARG A 89 0.89 16.96 2.01
C ARG A 89 -0.15 15.91 2.40
N ARG A 90 0.19 14.94 3.27
CA ARG A 90 -0.78 13.93 3.75
C ARG A 90 -1.85 14.59 4.61
N ARG A 91 -1.47 15.51 5.50
CA ARG A 91 -2.41 16.31 6.31
C ARG A 91 -3.29 17.21 5.46
N THR A 92 -2.73 17.89 4.47
CA THR A 92 -3.50 18.74 3.54
C THR A 92 -4.54 17.92 2.78
N SER A 93 -4.18 16.74 2.25
CA SER A 93 -5.14 15.85 1.59
C SER A 93 -6.19 15.33 2.56
N TRP A 94 -5.79 14.81 3.72
CA TRP A 94 -6.67 14.28 4.78
C TRP A 94 -7.80 15.25 5.16
N GLN A 95 -7.45 16.53 5.30
CA GLN A 95 -8.37 17.60 5.71
C GLN A 95 -9.10 18.26 4.52
N SER A 96 -8.78 17.89 3.27
CA SER A 96 -9.42 18.49 2.10
C SER A 96 -10.87 18.01 1.91
N GLU A 97 -11.74 18.90 1.42
CA GLU A 97 -13.14 18.56 1.15
C GLU A 97 -13.25 17.59 -0.03
N VAL A 98 -14.03 16.53 0.17
CA VAL A 98 -14.51 15.62 -0.86
C VAL A 98 -16.03 15.68 -0.89
N ARG A 99 -16.60 15.80 -2.08
CA ARG A 99 -18.05 15.71 -2.29
C ARG A 99 -18.35 14.35 -2.86
N VAL A 100 -19.23 13.61 -2.20
CA VAL A 100 -19.59 12.23 -2.56
C VAL A 100 -21.09 12.10 -2.75
N GLU A 101 -21.48 11.20 -3.63
CA GLU A 101 -22.84 10.69 -3.77
C GLU A 101 -22.87 9.27 -3.22
N LEU A 102 -23.72 9.06 -2.21
CA LEU A 102 -24.00 7.74 -1.66
C LEU A 102 -25.21 7.19 -2.42
N VAL A 103 -25.05 6.07 -3.10
CA VAL A 103 -26.07 5.46 -3.95
C VAL A 103 -26.50 4.12 -3.35
N ASP A 104 -27.80 3.99 -3.12
CA ASP A 104 -28.47 2.71 -2.90
C ASP A 104 -29.03 2.23 -4.24
N LEU A 105 -28.38 1.23 -4.83
CA LEU A 105 -28.71 0.72 -6.16
C LEU A 105 -29.97 -0.17 -6.14
N GLU A 106 -30.38 -0.69 -4.97
CA GLU A 106 -31.60 -1.48 -4.83
C GLU A 106 -32.83 -0.58 -4.62
N ALA A 107 -32.73 0.43 -3.77
CA ALA A 107 -33.79 1.41 -3.57
C ALA A 107 -33.90 2.42 -4.72
N GLY A 108 -32.87 2.54 -5.57
CA GLY A 108 -32.80 3.54 -6.63
C GLY A 108 -32.71 4.96 -6.09
N THR A 109 -32.06 5.14 -4.92
CA THR A 109 -31.96 6.45 -4.24
C THR A 109 -30.51 6.88 -4.11
N SER A 110 -30.27 8.20 -4.06
CA SER A 110 -28.97 8.74 -3.74
C SER A 110 -29.04 9.94 -2.81
N VAL A 111 -27.96 10.18 -2.07
CA VAL A 111 -27.78 11.37 -1.24
C VAL A 111 -26.36 11.92 -1.38
N VAL A 112 -26.27 13.22 -1.64
CA VAL A 112 -24.98 13.91 -1.80
C VAL A 112 -24.52 14.50 -0.47
N ARG A 113 -23.24 14.31 -0.14
CA ARG A 113 -22.58 14.81 1.08
C ARG A 113 -21.29 15.55 0.71
N SER A 114 -20.95 16.59 1.48
CA SER A 114 -19.59 17.16 1.54
C SER A 114 -18.99 16.81 2.90
N ILE A 115 -17.81 16.18 2.88
CA ILE A 115 -17.06 15.69 4.04
C ILE A 115 -15.56 15.88 3.78
N SER A 116 -14.68 15.44 4.68
CA SER A 116 -13.23 15.38 4.42
C SER A 116 -12.82 14.06 3.75
N GLN A 117 -11.66 14.06 3.07
CA GLN A 117 -11.03 12.81 2.59
C GLN A 117 -10.75 11.84 3.74
N GLY A 118 -10.37 12.34 4.92
CA GLY A 118 -10.17 11.55 6.12
C GLY A 118 -11.44 10.82 6.56
N LYS A 119 -12.59 11.51 6.59
CA LYS A 119 -13.91 10.91 6.84
C LYS A 119 -14.25 9.83 5.82
N LEU A 120 -14.07 10.10 4.52
CA LEU A 120 -14.29 9.11 3.46
C LEU A 120 -13.41 7.85 3.67
N LEU A 121 -12.11 8.03 3.91
CA LEU A 121 -11.21 6.90 4.14
C LEU A 121 -11.59 6.12 5.41
N MET A 122 -12.01 6.79 6.48
CA MET A 122 -12.44 6.11 7.71
C MET A 122 -13.71 5.29 7.52
N ALA A 123 -14.67 5.73 6.70
CA ALA A 123 -15.84 4.93 6.34
C ALA A 123 -15.44 3.65 5.58
N ILE A 124 -14.55 3.78 4.60
CA ILE A 124 -14.02 2.68 3.78
C ILE A 124 -13.21 1.69 4.63
N TRP A 125 -12.32 2.20 5.47
CA TRP A 125 -11.43 1.39 6.31
C TRP A 125 -12.20 0.68 7.42
N ARG A 126 -13.13 1.35 8.11
CA ARG A 126 -13.81 0.81 9.31
C ARG A 126 -15.21 0.26 9.06
N GLY A 127 -15.75 0.38 7.84
CA GLY A 127 -17.12 -0.02 7.52
C GLY A 127 -18.21 0.84 8.20
N ASP A 128 -17.81 1.89 8.91
CA ASP A 128 -18.69 2.78 9.68
C ASP A 128 -19.12 3.97 8.82
N GLU A 129 -20.28 3.85 8.18
CA GLU A 129 -20.85 4.89 7.33
C GLU A 129 -21.22 6.17 8.08
N SER A 130 -21.29 6.18 9.43
CA SER A 130 -21.51 7.42 10.17
C SER A 130 -20.28 8.35 10.13
N TRP A 131 -19.14 7.93 9.56
CA TRP A 131 -18.06 8.85 9.16
C TRP A 131 -18.46 9.78 8.02
N LEU A 132 -19.47 9.41 7.21
CA LEU A 132 -19.98 10.19 6.08
C LEU A 132 -20.97 11.30 6.52
N GLU A 133 -21.21 11.42 7.82
CA GLU A 133 -21.99 12.52 8.42
C GLU A 133 -21.13 13.79 8.53
N ALA A 134 -21.58 14.87 7.88
CA ALA A 134 -20.86 16.14 7.88
C ALA A 134 -20.58 16.68 9.30
N GLY A 135 -21.52 16.47 10.23
CA GLY A 135 -21.44 16.95 11.62
C GLY A 135 -20.55 16.12 12.56
N ARG A 136 -20.02 14.97 12.14
CA ARG A 136 -19.08 14.18 12.97
C ARG A 136 -17.76 14.93 13.12
N GLU A 137 -17.04 14.68 14.22
CA GLU A 137 -15.67 15.18 14.40
C GLU A 137 -14.72 14.68 13.29
N GLU A 138 -13.70 15.47 12.96
CA GLU A 138 -12.68 15.06 12.00
C GLU A 138 -11.75 13.99 12.58
N PRO A 139 -11.52 12.87 11.87
CA PRO A 139 -10.67 11.81 12.39
C PRO A 139 -9.20 12.25 12.48
N ALA A 140 -8.49 11.71 13.48
CA ALA A 140 -7.05 11.86 13.59
C ALA A 140 -6.34 11.26 12.35
N ILE A 141 -5.27 11.90 11.89
CA ILE A 141 -4.49 11.40 10.76
C ILE A 141 -3.74 10.10 11.14
N PRO A 142 -3.81 9.03 10.33
CA PRO A 142 -3.14 7.77 10.63
C PRO A 142 -1.61 7.92 10.64
N ARG A 143 -0.97 7.22 11.57
CA ARG A 143 0.49 7.13 11.70
C ARG A 143 1.09 6.41 10.49
N GLY A 144 2.24 6.89 10.03
CA GLY A 144 2.90 6.43 8.82
C GLY A 144 3.93 5.31 9.04
N ALA A 145 4.53 4.89 7.91
CA ALA A 145 5.58 3.86 7.91
C ALA A 145 6.80 4.23 8.76
N ARG A 146 7.12 5.52 8.90
CA ARG A 146 8.25 6.00 9.72
C ARG A 146 7.99 5.78 11.21
N GLU A 147 6.78 6.08 11.66
CA GLU A 147 6.34 5.90 13.04
C GLU A 147 6.27 4.41 13.39
N LEU A 148 5.81 3.57 12.44
CA LEU A 148 5.78 2.11 12.60
C LEU A 148 7.19 1.51 12.61
N GLY A 149 8.09 2.01 11.76
CA GLY A 149 9.48 1.58 11.68
C GLY A 149 10.24 1.77 13.00
N ARG A 150 9.94 2.83 13.75
CA ARG A 150 10.48 3.04 15.12
C ARG A 150 10.03 2.00 16.14
N ARG A 151 9.05 1.14 15.79
CA ARG A 151 8.50 0.08 16.66
C ARG A 151 8.84 -1.33 16.19
N LEU A 152 9.67 -1.51 15.14
CA LEU A 152 10.07 -2.84 14.62
C LEU A 152 10.60 -3.78 15.71
N GLU A 153 11.37 -3.26 16.66
CA GLU A 153 11.85 -3.97 17.86
C GLU A 153 10.74 -4.69 18.65
N ARG A 154 9.54 -4.11 18.73
CA ARG A 154 8.39 -4.70 19.45
C ARG A 154 7.82 -5.92 18.74
N ALA A 155 7.97 -6.00 17.42
CA ALA A 155 7.41 -7.08 16.60
C ALA A 155 8.24 -8.39 16.63
N ARG A 156 9.49 -8.34 17.12
CA ARG A 156 10.43 -9.49 17.12
C ARG A 156 9.78 -10.79 17.59
N GLY A 157 9.14 -10.77 18.76
CA GLY A 157 8.53 -11.96 19.36
C GLY A 157 7.39 -12.58 18.53
N ALA A 158 6.64 -11.77 17.78
CA ALA A 158 5.62 -12.28 16.85
C ALA A 158 6.26 -12.99 15.65
N PHE A 159 7.35 -12.42 15.10
CA PHE A 159 8.12 -13.07 14.04
C PHE A 159 8.85 -14.33 14.52
N ASP A 160 9.43 -14.33 15.73
CA ASP A 160 10.09 -15.49 16.35
C ASP A 160 9.13 -16.68 16.51
N ALA A 161 7.86 -16.39 16.84
CA ALA A 161 6.80 -17.39 16.97
C ALA A 161 6.33 -17.94 15.61
N MET A 162 6.26 -17.09 14.58
CA MET A 162 5.75 -17.44 13.24
C MET A 162 6.79 -18.14 12.36
N GLN A 163 8.08 -17.81 12.49
CA GLN A 163 9.12 -18.32 11.59
C GLN A 163 9.42 -19.82 11.79
N LYS A 164 9.50 -20.56 10.69
CA LYS A 164 9.89 -21.97 10.65
C LYS A 164 11.41 -22.11 10.72
N THR A 165 12.13 -21.23 10.04
CA THR A 165 13.59 -21.20 10.01
C THR A 165 14.16 -20.83 11.37
N LYS A 166 14.98 -21.71 11.95
CA LYS A 166 15.52 -21.54 13.30
C LYS A 166 16.99 -21.10 13.36
N LYS A 167 17.70 -21.00 12.23
CA LYS A 167 19.11 -20.56 12.14
C LYS A 167 19.39 -19.75 10.88
N GLY A 168 20.14 -18.67 11.00
CA GLY A 168 20.46 -17.75 9.89
C GLY A 168 20.31 -16.29 10.31
N SER A 169 19.76 -15.46 9.42
CA SER A 169 19.52 -14.04 9.68
C SER A 169 18.14 -13.60 9.22
N ARG A 170 17.61 -12.54 9.84
CA ARG A 170 16.30 -11.97 9.56
C ARG A 170 16.39 -10.47 9.34
N PHE A 171 15.75 -9.98 8.28
CA PHE A 171 15.52 -8.55 8.06
C PHE A 171 14.03 -8.21 8.23
N LEU A 172 13.71 -7.36 9.21
CA LEU A 172 12.36 -6.83 9.45
C LEU A 172 12.25 -5.39 8.93
N PHE A 173 11.24 -5.07 8.15
CA PHE A 173 11.01 -3.70 7.67
C PHE A 173 9.51 -3.42 7.49
N VAL A 174 9.16 -2.15 7.24
CA VAL A 174 7.78 -1.74 7.00
C VAL A 174 7.53 -1.62 5.50
N VAL A 175 6.39 -2.14 5.06
CA VAL A 175 5.88 -1.99 3.69
C VAL A 175 4.56 -1.23 3.73
N ASP A 176 4.46 -0.18 2.91
CA ASP A 176 3.22 0.53 2.61
C ASP A 176 2.65 -0.03 1.29
N LEU A 177 1.63 -0.88 1.37
CA LEU A 177 1.04 -1.52 0.19
C LEU A 177 0.35 -0.51 -0.74
N ALA A 178 -0.03 0.67 -0.26
CA ALA A 178 -0.55 1.74 -1.10
C ALA A 178 0.58 2.42 -1.91
N SER A 179 1.81 2.44 -1.38
CA SER A 179 2.95 3.11 -2.00
C SER A 179 3.70 2.22 -3.01
N ASP A 180 3.61 2.56 -4.29
CA ASP A 180 4.35 1.89 -5.38
C ASP A 180 5.86 1.81 -5.09
N ALA A 181 6.46 2.91 -4.63
CA ALA A 181 7.87 2.96 -4.26
C ALA A 181 8.21 2.02 -3.09
N SER A 182 7.30 1.84 -2.12
CA SER A 182 7.49 0.89 -1.04
C SER A 182 7.36 -0.56 -1.51
N ARG A 183 6.43 -0.86 -2.43
CA ARG A 183 6.27 -2.22 -2.99
C ARG A 183 7.46 -2.61 -3.86
N VAL A 184 7.92 -1.73 -4.76
CA VAL A 184 9.14 -1.93 -5.58
C VAL A 184 10.36 -2.14 -4.69
N LYS A 185 10.50 -1.36 -3.61
CA LYS A 185 11.59 -1.54 -2.64
C LYS A 185 11.52 -2.90 -1.92
N ALA A 186 10.33 -3.34 -1.52
CA ALA A 186 10.15 -4.64 -0.86
C ALA A 186 10.54 -5.79 -1.81
N GLN A 187 10.11 -5.73 -3.06
CA GLN A 187 10.49 -6.68 -4.11
C GLN A 187 12.02 -6.69 -4.34
N ALA A 188 12.65 -5.52 -4.52
CA ALA A 188 14.11 -5.44 -4.71
C ALA A 188 14.91 -6.01 -3.53
N VAL A 189 14.39 -5.88 -2.30
CA VAL A 189 14.97 -6.51 -1.10
C VAL A 189 14.85 -8.04 -1.16
N GLU A 190 13.68 -8.59 -1.53
CA GLU A 190 13.50 -10.04 -1.69
C GLU A 190 14.38 -10.62 -2.80
N GLU A 191 14.45 -9.96 -3.95
CA GLU A 191 15.32 -10.32 -5.07
C GLU A 191 16.80 -10.31 -4.68
N ALA A 192 17.25 -9.36 -3.86
CA ALA A 192 18.62 -9.30 -3.39
C ALA A 192 18.96 -10.38 -2.33
N LEU A 193 17.98 -10.84 -1.54
CA LEU A 193 18.19 -11.88 -0.53
C LEU A 193 18.04 -13.31 -1.08
N THR A 194 17.24 -13.51 -2.13
CA THR A 194 16.99 -14.83 -2.73
C THR A 194 18.28 -15.60 -3.12
N PRO A 195 19.34 -14.99 -3.68
CA PRO A 195 20.60 -15.68 -3.99
C PRO A 195 21.39 -16.19 -2.77
N LEU A 196 21.04 -15.77 -1.55
CA LEU A 196 21.78 -16.14 -0.34
C LEU A 196 21.34 -17.50 0.24
N GLY A 197 20.16 -18.02 -0.14
CA GLY A 197 19.65 -19.31 0.33
C GLY A 197 18.13 -19.39 0.29
N ALA A 198 17.56 -20.34 1.05
CA ALA A 198 16.12 -20.42 1.23
C ALA A 198 15.60 -19.17 1.96
N LEU A 199 14.67 -18.47 1.33
CA LEU A 199 14.04 -17.25 1.83
C LEU A 199 12.63 -17.57 2.36
N GLU A 200 12.39 -17.30 3.64
CA GLU A 200 11.08 -17.36 4.26
C GLU A 200 10.55 -15.94 4.47
N GLY A 201 9.47 -15.59 3.77
CA GLY A 201 8.76 -14.33 3.92
C GLY A 201 7.54 -14.45 4.84
N ILE A 202 7.40 -13.49 5.76
CA ILE A 202 6.30 -13.39 6.71
C ILE A 202 5.81 -11.94 6.71
N ASP A 203 4.50 -11.75 6.51
CA ASP A 203 3.86 -10.45 6.63
C ASP A 203 2.94 -10.43 7.84
N LEU A 204 3.02 -9.37 8.65
CA LEU A 204 2.17 -9.13 9.80
C LEU A 204 1.64 -7.69 9.78
N TYR A 205 0.32 -7.55 9.88
CA TYR A 205 -0.29 -6.26 10.22
C TYR A 205 0.10 -5.82 11.64
N PRO A 206 0.06 -4.52 11.98
CA PRO A 206 0.52 -4.03 13.28
C PRO A 206 -0.13 -4.70 14.49
N ASN A 207 -1.41 -5.07 14.41
CA ASN A 207 -2.12 -5.81 15.45
C ASN A 207 -1.57 -7.24 15.64
N ALA A 208 -1.37 -7.98 14.56
CA ALA A 208 -0.80 -9.34 14.57
C ALA A 208 0.68 -9.34 15.01
N ALA A 209 1.40 -8.24 14.76
CA ALA A 209 2.76 -8.01 15.23
C ALA A 209 2.85 -7.54 16.69
N GLY A 210 1.73 -7.40 17.42
CA GLY A 210 1.73 -6.96 18.83
C GLY A 210 2.08 -5.48 19.03
N ILE A 211 1.86 -4.63 18.01
CA ILE A 211 2.09 -3.18 18.12
C ILE A 211 0.91 -2.53 18.86
N GLU A 212 1.21 -1.87 19.99
CA GLU A 212 0.24 -1.07 20.74
C GLU A 212 -0.38 0.04 19.87
N GLN A 213 -1.68 0.29 20.00
CA GLN A 213 -2.43 1.23 19.16
C GLN A 213 -2.24 0.95 17.66
N ALA A 214 -2.36 -0.32 17.27
CA ALA A 214 -2.28 -0.77 15.88
C ALA A 214 -3.29 -0.05 14.98
N GLU A 215 -4.47 0.25 15.54
CA GLU A 215 -5.56 0.98 14.94
C GLU A 215 -5.23 2.45 14.60
N ASP A 216 -4.18 3.04 15.18
CA ASP A 216 -3.73 4.39 14.82
C ASP A 216 -2.89 4.41 13.53
N PHE A 217 -2.46 3.26 13.00
CA PHE A 217 -1.62 3.17 11.80
C PHE A 217 -2.44 3.03 10.53
N HIS A 218 -1.94 3.59 9.42
CA HIS A 218 -2.57 3.44 8.10
C HIS A 218 -2.84 1.95 7.77
N PRO A 219 -4.06 1.56 7.33
CA PRO A 219 -4.48 0.15 7.19
C PRO A 219 -3.54 -0.71 6.37
N LEU A 220 -3.02 -0.14 5.28
CA LEU A 220 -2.18 -0.83 4.32
C LEU A 220 -0.68 -0.82 4.68
N LEU A 221 -0.33 -0.49 5.93
CA LEU A 221 1.01 -0.72 6.47
C LEU A 221 1.08 -2.13 7.05
N LEU A 222 2.09 -2.88 6.63
CA LEU A 222 2.48 -4.14 7.24
C LEU A 222 3.95 -4.13 7.63
N LEU A 223 4.30 -5.03 8.53
CA LEU A 223 5.67 -5.37 8.87
C LEU A 223 6.01 -6.64 8.08
N ARG A 224 7.05 -6.58 7.25
CA ARG A 224 7.58 -7.72 6.50
C ARG A 224 8.85 -8.22 7.16
N GLY A 225 8.89 -9.51 7.45
CA GLY A 225 10.06 -10.22 7.93
C GLY A 225 10.57 -11.21 6.88
N LEU A 226 11.82 -11.06 6.47
CA LEU A 226 12.50 -11.94 5.53
C LEU A 226 13.60 -12.69 6.26
N VAL A 227 13.50 -14.02 6.31
CA VAL A 227 14.45 -14.89 6.99
C VAL A 227 15.26 -15.66 5.96
N VAL A 228 16.59 -15.55 6.02
CA VAL A 228 17.54 -16.25 5.14
C VAL A 228 18.21 -17.36 5.94
N GLY A 229 17.88 -18.61 5.61
CA GLY A 229 18.42 -19.79 6.31
C GLY A 229 19.95 -19.91 6.17
N GLY A 230 20.66 -19.99 7.29
CA GLY A 230 22.11 -20.21 7.34
C GLY A 230 23.01 -19.06 6.88
N ALA A 231 22.48 -17.89 6.51
CA ALA A 231 23.28 -16.69 6.21
C ALA A 231 23.57 -15.90 7.49
N SER A 232 24.79 -15.34 7.60
CA SER A 232 25.16 -14.39 8.66
C SER A 232 24.61 -12.98 8.38
N ALA A 233 24.49 -12.16 9.43
CA ALA A 233 23.95 -10.81 9.29
C ALA A 233 24.84 -9.94 8.39
N GLU A 234 26.15 -10.15 8.40
CA GLU A 234 27.09 -9.48 7.49
C GLU A 234 26.75 -9.74 6.01
N ARG A 235 26.54 -11.01 5.62
CA ARG A 235 26.22 -11.38 4.23
C ARG A 235 24.86 -10.81 3.80
N VAL A 236 23.87 -10.86 4.68
CA VAL A 236 22.56 -10.24 4.44
C VAL A 236 22.68 -8.72 4.29
N GLY A 237 23.41 -8.06 5.19
CA GLY A 237 23.65 -6.62 5.14
C GLY A 237 24.38 -6.17 3.87
N GLN A 238 25.34 -6.96 3.37
CA GLN A 238 26.01 -6.71 2.10
C GLN A 238 25.06 -6.80 0.90
N ALA A 239 24.19 -7.81 0.85
CA ALA A 239 23.21 -7.96 -0.23
C ALA A 239 22.16 -6.83 -0.20
N LEU A 240 21.63 -6.52 0.99
CA LEU A 240 20.67 -5.42 1.20
C LEU A 240 21.22 -4.06 0.72
N ARG A 241 22.53 -3.84 0.78
CA ARG A 241 23.16 -2.59 0.36
C ARG A 241 22.83 -2.21 -1.09
N GLY A 242 22.83 -3.18 -2.01
CA GLY A 242 22.51 -2.95 -3.42
C GLY A 242 21.04 -2.64 -3.69
N ALA A 243 20.13 -3.24 -2.92
CA ALA A 243 18.69 -3.00 -3.03
C ALA A 243 18.23 -1.70 -2.35
N LEU A 244 18.88 -1.32 -1.24
CA LEU A 244 18.46 -0.19 -0.40
C LEU A 244 19.07 1.15 -0.84
N TYR A 245 20.20 1.14 -1.56
CA TYR A 245 20.84 2.33 -2.13
C TYR A 245 20.89 2.17 -3.65
N SER A 246 20.08 2.95 -4.36
CA SER A 246 20.02 2.93 -5.82
C SER A 246 21.38 3.31 -6.44
N ALA A 247 21.71 2.68 -7.57
CA ALA A 247 22.96 2.91 -8.29
C ALA A 247 23.19 4.39 -8.70
N SER A 248 22.14 5.22 -8.72
CA SER A 248 22.20 6.66 -8.94
C SER A 248 23.10 7.41 -7.94
N GLU A 249 23.19 6.98 -6.68
CA GLU A 249 24.14 7.59 -5.71
C GLU A 249 25.59 7.11 -5.91
N GLN A 250 25.80 6.11 -6.79
CA GLN A 250 27.12 5.56 -7.11
C GLN A 250 27.62 6.00 -8.49
N SER A 251 26.74 6.33 -9.43
CA SER A 251 27.09 6.73 -10.81
C SER A 251 27.70 8.12 -10.92
N ASP A 252 27.37 9.03 -10.00
CA ASP A 252 27.75 10.45 -10.10
C ASP A 252 29.16 10.76 -9.54
N ARG A 253 29.93 9.74 -9.14
CA ARG A 253 31.28 9.91 -8.62
C ARG A 253 32.32 10.01 -9.73
N ALA A 254 33.18 11.02 -9.65
CA ALA A 254 34.27 11.18 -10.60
C ALA A 254 35.31 10.05 -10.46
N PRO A 255 35.90 9.56 -11.58
CA PRO A 255 36.97 8.55 -11.52
C PRO A 255 38.15 9.02 -10.66
N GLY A 256 38.43 8.30 -9.57
CA GLY A 256 39.53 8.59 -8.64
C GLY A 256 39.13 9.27 -7.33
N GLU A 257 37.86 9.65 -7.15
CA GLU A 257 37.40 10.17 -5.85
C GLU A 257 37.33 9.04 -4.81
N GLN A 258 38.06 9.19 -3.70
CA GLN A 258 38.04 8.19 -2.62
C GLN A 258 36.62 8.10 -2.03
N PRO A 259 36.11 6.88 -1.78
CA PRO A 259 34.76 6.73 -1.24
C PRO A 259 34.66 7.40 0.12
N ALA A 260 33.87 8.49 0.20
CA ALA A 260 33.53 9.12 1.46
C ALA A 260 33.03 8.06 2.45
N ALA A 261 33.52 8.14 3.70
CA ALA A 261 33.34 7.12 4.74
C ALA A 261 31.92 6.54 4.76
N ASP A 262 31.83 5.22 4.80
CA ASP A 262 30.64 4.47 4.44
C ASP A 262 29.39 4.91 5.22
N ARG A 263 28.51 5.68 4.56
CA ARG A 263 27.27 6.20 5.17
C ARG A 263 26.12 5.18 5.15
N PHE A 264 26.35 3.97 4.62
CA PHE A 264 25.34 2.93 4.60
C PHE A 264 24.96 2.50 6.01
N SER A 265 23.66 2.38 6.27
CA SER A 265 23.16 1.90 7.56
C SER A 265 21.83 1.18 7.36
N VAL A 266 21.85 -0.15 7.48
CA VAL A 266 20.66 -1.02 7.39
C VAL A 266 19.57 -0.56 8.36
N ALA A 267 19.96 -0.10 9.56
CA ALA A 267 19.09 0.44 10.61
C ALA A 267 18.22 1.64 10.18
N ARG A 268 18.53 2.32 9.06
CA ARG A 268 17.67 3.38 8.48
C ARG A 268 16.49 2.84 7.67
N HIS A 269 16.51 1.56 7.33
CA HIS A 269 15.55 0.94 6.42
C HIS A 269 14.77 -0.22 7.06
N GLY A 270 15.32 -0.83 8.10
CA GLY A 270 14.71 -1.92 8.84
C GLY A 270 15.63 -2.38 9.97
N LEU A 271 15.35 -3.55 10.51
CA LEU A 271 16.07 -4.20 11.59
C LEU A 271 16.69 -5.49 11.06
N LEU A 272 17.98 -5.72 11.33
CA LEU A 272 18.71 -6.90 10.88
C LEU A 272 19.25 -7.65 12.08
N ASP A 273 18.84 -8.91 12.20
CA ASP A 273 19.10 -9.80 13.33
C ASP A 273 19.77 -11.09 12.86
N GLU A 274 20.64 -11.68 13.69
CA GLU A 274 20.94 -13.11 13.61
C GLU A 274 19.93 -13.91 14.44
N ILE A 275 19.58 -15.10 13.97
CA ILE A 275 18.63 -16.00 14.61
C ILE A 275 19.28 -17.37 14.87
N GLY A 276 19.06 -17.94 16.05
CA GLY A 276 19.53 -19.28 16.41
C GLY A 276 21.02 -19.43 16.68
N GLY A 277 21.66 -18.37 17.18
CA GLY A 277 22.95 -18.43 17.88
C GLY A 277 22.85 -19.14 19.23
#